data_AF-A0A521UC82-F1
#
_entry.id   AF-A0A521UC82-F1
#
_cell.length_a   1.000
_cell.length_b   1.000
_cell.length_c   1.000
_cell.angle_alpha   90.00
_cell.angle_beta   90.00
_cell.angle_gamma   90.00
#
_symmetry.space_group_name_H-M   'P 1'
#
loop_
_entity.id
_entity.type
_entity.pdbx_description
1 polymer ?
#
loop_
_entity_poly.entity_id
_entity_poly.type
_entity_poly.pdbx_seq_one_letter_code
_entity_poly.pdbx_strand_id
1 'polypeptide(L)' 'MRFIAYLALVAAAVAAVAWGVLLPALVLGGIKACVVGFEFMELRTAHIAHRIVFALGVAALVLLLSLVAAHA' A
#
# COMPACT_ATOMS: atom_id res chain seq x y z
N MET A 1 18.08 1.50 7.95
CA MET A 1 16.99 0.86 8.73
C MET A 1 15.65 0.80 7.99
N ARG A 2 15.25 1.82 7.20
CA ARG A 2 13.93 1.86 6.52
C ARG A 2 13.75 0.81 5.41
N PHE A 3 14.81 0.50 4.65
CA PHE A 3 14.82 -0.55 3.61
C PHE A 3 14.39 -1.93 4.11
N ILE A 4 14.84 -2.32 5.31
CA ILE A 4 14.49 -3.60 5.93
C ILE A 4 12.99 -3.66 6.24
N ALA A 5 12.40 -2.56 6.74
CA ALA A 5 10.96 -2.48 6.98
C ALA A 5 10.15 -2.60 5.68
N TYR A 6 10.62 -2.07 4.55
CA TYR A 6 9.97 -2.26 3.25
C TYR A 6 10.00 -3.72 2.80
N LEU A 7 11.16 -4.37 2.91
CA LEU A 7 11.29 -5.78 2.56
C LEU A 7 10.41 -6.67 3.45
N ALA A 8 10.32 -6.35 4.74
CA ALA A 8 9.42 -7.04 5.67
C ALA A 8 7.95 -6.86 5.28
N LEU A 9 7.53 -5.64 4.90
CA LEU A 9 6.18 -5.35 4.41
C LEU A 9 5.85 -6.15 3.14
N VAL A 10 6.79 -6.24 2.20
CA VAL A 10 6.64 -7.05 0.98
C VAL A 10 6.53 -8.52 1.32
N ALA A 11 7.44 -9.04 2.15
CA ALA A 11 7.42 -10.44 2.56
C ALA A 11 6.11 -10.82 3.26
N ALA A 12 5.60 -9.94 4.13
CA ALA A 12 4.31 -10.14 4.79
C ALA A 12 3.14 -10.12 3.80
N ALA A 13 3.15 -9.23 2.81
CA ALA A 13 2.12 -9.18 1.77
C ALA A 13 2.13 -10.46 0.92
N VAL A 14 3.32 -10.94 0.51
CA VAL A 14 3.48 -12.18 -0.27
C VAL A 14 3.06 -13.40 0.55
N ALA A 15 3.42 -13.45 1.84
CA ALA A 15 2.96 -14.49 2.74
C ALA A 15 1.44 -14.49 2.85
N ALA A 16 0.79 -13.33 3.04
CA ALA A 16 -0.66 -13.23 3.07
C ALA A 16 -1.33 -13.81 1.80
N VAL A 17 -0.77 -13.53 0.61
CA VAL A 17 -1.24 -14.13 -0.66
C VAL A 17 -1.04 -15.65 -0.66
N ALA A 18 0.13 -16.14 -0.25
CA ALA A 18 0.44 -17.57 -0.24
C ALA A 18 -0.48 -18.36 0.71
N TRP A 19 -0.97 -17.72 1.78
CA TRP A 19 -1.94 -18.28 2.72
C TRP A 19 -3.41 -18.10 2.27
N GLY A 20 -3.63 -17.55 1.07
CA GLY A 20 -4.98 -17.34 0.50
C GLY A 20 -5.74 -16.17 1.11
N VAL A 21 -5.10 -15.32 1.92
CA VAL A 21 -5.75 -14.19 2.60
C VAL A 21 -5.47 -12.91 1.81
N LEU A 22 -6.30 -12.63 0.81
CA LEU A 22 -6.10 -11.51 -0.14
C LEU A 22 -6.26 -10.13 0.51
N LEU A 23 -7.18 -9.98 1.45
CA LEU A 23 -7.45 -8.70 2.11
C LEU A 23 -6.21 -8.08 2.80
N PRO A 24 -5.49 -8.79 3.71
CA PRO A 24 -4.27 -8.26 4.31
C PRO A 24 -3.14 -8.04 3.30
N ALA A 25 -3.06 -8.83 2.23
CA ALA A 25 -2.08 -8.59 1.17
C ALA A 25 -2.32 -7.24 0.47
N LEU A 26 -3.57 -6.91 0.16
CA LEU A 26 -3.95 -5.63 -0.45
C LEU A 26 -3.66 -4.45 0.48
N VAL A 27 -3.99 -4.59 1.77
CA VAL A 27 -3.70 -3.56 2.78
C VAL A 27 -2.20 -3.30 2.91
N LEU A 28 -1.40 -4.36 3.01
CA LEU A 28 0.06 -4.25 3.10
C LEU A 28 0.67 -3.66 1.81
N GLY A 29 0.13 -4.01 0.65
CA GLY A 29 0.48 -3.41 -0.64
C GLY A 29 0.19 -1.91 -0.69
N GLY A 30 -0.99 -1.47 -0.21
CA GLY A 30 -1.35 -0.06 -0.10
C GLY A 30 -0.44 0.71 0.86
N ILE A 31 -0.16 0.15 2.03
CA ILE A 31 0.79 0.74 2.98
C ILE A 31 2.16 0.93 2.31
N LYS A 32 2.66 -0.10 1.61
CA LYS A 32 3.93 0.01 0.86
C LYS A 32 3.88 1.14 -0.18
N ALA A 33 2.79 1.23 -0.97
CA ALA A 33 2.64 2.27 -1.98
C ALA A 33 2.68 3.69 -1.37
N CYS A 34 2.03 3.88 -0.22
CA CYS A 34 2.11 5.12 0.55
C CYS A 34 3.56 5.43 0.93
N VAL A 35 4.23 4.51 1.63
CA VAL A 35 5.59 4.75 2.13
C VAL A 35 6.56 5.02 0.95
N VAL A 36 6.42 4.28 -0.16
CA VAL A 36 7.24 4.51 -1.36
C VAL A 36 6.99 5.88 -1.98
N GLY A 37 5.72 6.27 -2.13
CA GLY A 37 5.36 7.59 -2.64
C GLY A 37 5.98 8.70 -1.79
N PHE A 38 5.80 8.64 -0.47
CA PHE A 38 6.31 9.66 0.46
C PHE A 38 7.85 9.76 0.49
N GLU A 39 8.56 8.64 0.35
CA GLU A 39 10.01 8.60 0.56
C GLU A 39 10.84 8.62 -0.74
N PHE A 40 10.34 8.05 -1.83
CA PHE A 40 11.11 7.90 -3.08
C PHE A 40 10.58 8.76 -4.24
N MET A 41 9.35 9.28 -4.16
CA MET A 41 8.76 10.14 -5.21
C MET A 41 8.63 11.60 -4.80
N GLU A 42 9.44 12.06 -3.83
CA GLU A 42 9.44 13.45 -3.35
C GLU A 42 8.08 13.98 -2.87
N LEU A 43 7.09 13.12 -2.59
CA LEU A 43 5.81 13.56 -2.02
C LEU A 43 5.98 14.25 -0.66
N ARG A 44 7.10 13.99 0.04
CA ARG A 44 7.50 14.72 1.25
C ARG A 44 7.75 16.21 1.02
N THR A 45 8.13 16.63 -0.18
CA THR A 45 8.35 18.05 -0.55
C THR A 45 7.20 18.61 -1.39
N ALA A 46 6.38 17.75 -2.00
CA ALA A 46 5.18 18.14 -2.72
C ALA A 46 4.15 18.91 -1.86
N HIS A 47 3.27 19.68 -2.51
CA HIS A 47 2.20 20.41 -1.83
C HIS A 47 1.31 19.49 -0.99
N ILE A 48 0.82 19.96 0.16
CA ILE A 48 0.04 19.14 1.10
C ILE A 48 -1.20 18.52 0.45
N ALA A 49 -1.87 19.26 -0.44
CA ALA A 49 -3.01 18.74 -1.19
C ALA A 49 -2.65 17.49 -2.03
N HIS A 50 -1.48 17.47 -2.67
CA HIS A 50 -1.03 16.32 -3.45
C HIS A 50 -0.81 15.09 -2.57
N ARG A 51 -0.26 15.28 -1.36
CA ARG A 51 -0.06 14.20 -0.39
C ARG A 51 -1.37 13.58 0.06
N ILE A 52 -2.36 14.43 0.34
CA ILE A 52 -3.70 14.00 0.76
C ILE A 52 -4.39 13.25 -0.39
N VAL A 53 -4.39 13.82 -1.60
CA VAL A 53 -4.99 13.20 -2.78
C VAL A 53 -4.35 11.85 -3.07
N PHE A 54 -3.02 11.75 -2.97
CA PHE A 54 -2.31 10.48 -3.15
C PHE A 54 -2.72 9.44 -2.10
N ALA A 55 -2.73 9.81 -0.81
CA ALA A 55 -3.13 8.90 0.26
C ALA A 55 -4.59 8.42 0.11
N LEU A 56 -5.50 9.33 -0.23
CA LEU A 56 -6.91 9.00 -0.51
C LEU A 56 -7.04 8.10 -1.75
N GLY A 57 -6.28 8.37 -2.81
CA GLY A 57 -6.27 7.55 -4.02
C GLY A 57 -5.80 6.12 -3.74
N VAL A 58 -4.74 5.95 -2.94
CA VAL A 58 -4.26 4.63 -2.52
C VAL A 58 -5.31 3.92 -1.66
N ALA A 59 -5.93 4.61 -0.70
CA ALA A 59 -6.98 4.02 0.13
C ALA A 59 -8.20 3.58 -0.69
N ALA A 60 -8.65 4.41 -1.63
CA ALA A 60 -9.76 4.11 -2.52
C ALA A 60 -9.44 2.91 -3.44
N LEU A 61 -8.22 2.84 -3.97
CA LEU A 61 -7.77 1.71 -4.77
C LEU A 61 -7.74 0.42 -3.96
N VAL A 62 -7.20 0.44 -2.74
CA VAL A 62 -7.20 -0.74 -1.85
C VAL A 62 -8.62 -1.19 -1.55
N LEU A 63 -9.53 -0.25 -1.26
CA LEU A 63 -10.94 -0.58 -1.02
C LEU A 63 -11.59 -1.21 -2.25
N LEU A 64 -11.40 -0.63 -3.44
CA LEU A 64 -11.93 -1.17 -4.69
C LEU A 64 -11.41 -2.58 -4.96
N LEU A 65 -10.10 -2.79 -4.84
CA LEU A 65 -9.50 -4.11 -5.05
C LEU A 65 -9.96 -5.12 -3.99
N SER A 66 -10.20 -4.67 -2.76
CA SER A 66 -10.72 -5.52 -1.68
C SER A 66 -12.16 -5.93 -1.93
N LEU A 67 -12.98 -5.02 -2.47
CA LEU A 67 -14.35 -5.33 -2.89
C LEU A 67 -14.34 -6.33 -4.05
N VAL A 68 -13.46 -6.14 -5.05
CA VAL A 68 -13.32 -7.10 -6.15
C VAL A 68 -12.89 -8.47 -5.63
N ALA A 69 -11.89 -8.52 -4.74
CA ALA A 69 -11.42 -9.76 -4.15
C ALA A 69 -12.48 -10.47 -3.27
N ALA A 70 -13.43 -9.74 -2.71
CA ALA A 70 -14.53 -10.32 -1.93
C ALA A 70 -15.63 -10.95 -2.79
N HIS A 71 -15.69 -10.63 -4.10
CA HIS A 71 -16.69 -11.12 -5.05
C HIS A 71 -16.11 -12.07 -6.12
N ALA A 72 -14.83 -12.44 -6.01
CA ALA A 72 -14.11 -13.34 -6.92
C ALA A 72 -13.97 -14.74 -6.29
#